data_AF-A0A0C3C6H6-F1
#
_entry.id   AF-A0A0C3C6H6-F1
#
_cell.length_a   1.000
_cell.length_b   1.000
_cell.length_c   1.000
_cell.angle_alpha   90.00
_cell.angle_beta   90.00
_cell.angle_gamma   90.00
#
_symmetry.space_group_name_H-M   'P 1'
#
loop_
_entity.id
_entity.type
_entity.pdbx_description
1 polymer ?
#
loop_
_entity_poly.entity_id
_entity_poly.type
_entity_poly.pdbx_seq_one_letter_code
_entity_poly.pdbx_strand_id
1 'polypeptide(L)'
;WTKAWIKRQSNYIKGLKSKSLSAKRLASHIVEDIEGYFKAFKKCKDYWGIQDKDIYNFDETGFQIGVSSGEMVLVPKDILAVYTADPENKELITSVETINYGGRKVPPIIIFAGAYHLRRYFKNNLDGDILFARSSSGYSNDKLGLKYLEHFNRYTQSKSIGQYRMLIFDGHGSHLTQEFLDFCWQHHIRPFQLPAHTTHLLQPLDVGVFQSLKHNFKKEVRKQVFMGAKEISRTDFFAFFQRFHDKTFKNPRIHKSAFRKTGLIPLDPQQVLLKLKEYQ
;
A
#
# COMPACT_ATOMS: atom_id res chain seq x y z
N TRP A 1 -9.35 -44.03 -9.41
CA TRP A 1 -8.92 -44.70 -10.65
C TRP A 1 -8.14 -43.76 -11.59
N THR A 2 -8.73 -42.69 -12.13
CA THR A 2 -8.08 -41.74 -13.07
C THR A 2 -6.77 -41.13 -12.58
N LYS A 3 -6.70 -40.68 -11.32
CA LYS A 3 -5.46 -40.14 -10.72
C LYS A 3 -4.33 -41.18 -10.61
N ALA A 4 -4.67 -42.46 -10.39
CA ALA A 4 -3.71 -43.55 -10.28
C ALA A 4 -3.23 -44.07 -11.65
N TRP A 5 -4.02 -43.84 -12.71
CA TRP A 5 -3.66 -44.14 -14.09
C TRP A 5 -2.71 -43.07 -14.65
N ILE A 6 -3.02 -41.77 -14.44
CA ILE A 6 -2.15 -40.64 -14.81
C ILE A 6 -0.76 -40.76 -14.17
N LYS A 7 -0.70 -41.17 -12.89
CA LYS A 7 0.56 -41.36 -12.15
C LYS A 7 1.42 -42.50 -12.70
N ARG A 8 0.81 -43.51 -13.36
CA ARG A 8 1.53 -44.65 -13.97
C ARG A 8 2.07 -44.33 -15.37
N GLN A 9 1.51 -43.32 -16.04
CA GLN A 9 1.88 -42.90 -17.40
C GLN A 9 2.68 -41.58 -17.43
N SER A 10 3.23 -41.15 -16.29
CA SER A 10 3.95 -39.87 -16.14
C SER A 10 5.20 -39.72 -17.01
N ASN A 11 5.72 -40.82 -17.55
CA ASN A 11 6.85 -40.82 -18.47
C ASN A 11 6.44 -40.46 -19.92
N TYR A 12 5.14 -40.51 -20.24
CA TYR A 12 4.60 -40.26 -21.59
C TYR A 12 3.55 -39.13 -21.64
N ILE A 13 2.99 -38.71 -20.49
CA ILE A 13 1.91 -37.72 -20.43
C ILE A 13 2.22 -36.66 -19.36
N LYS A 14 2.21 -35.38 -19.76
CA LYS A 14 2.28 -34.22 -18.86
C LYS A 14 0.90 -33.58 -18.76
N GLY A 15 0.38 -33.45 -17.53
CA GLY A 15 -0.83 -32.67 -17.28
C GLY A 15 -0.55 -31.19 -17.46
N LEU A 16 -1.10 -30.58 -18.51
CA LEU A 16 -1.12 -29.13 -18.69
C LEU A 16 -2.55 -28.65 -18.44
N LYS A 17 -2.72 -27.70 -17.50
CA LYS A 17 -3.99 -26.99 -17.37
C LYS A 17 -4.18 -26.17 -18.64
N SER A 18 -5.28 -26.38 -19.36
CA SER A 18 -5.64 -25.46 -20.44
C SER A 18 -5.97 -24.10 -19.82
N LYS A 19 -5.34 -23.05 -20.35
CA LYS A 19 -5.69 -21.66 -20.04
C LYS A 19 -6.55 -21.14 -21.20
N SER A 20 -7.61 -20.39 -20.90
CA SER A 20 -8.46 -19.82 -21.96
C SER A 20 -7.66 -18.86 -22.85
N LEU A 21 -8.01 -18.80 -24.13
CA LEU A 21 -7.38 -17.86 -25.08
C LEU A 21 -7.58 -16.39 -24.63
N SER A 22 -8.67 -16.10 -23.90
CA SER A 22 -8.96 -14.79 -23.31
C SER A 22 -7.95 -14.39 -22.22
N ALA A 23 -7.49 -15.32 -21.38
CA ALA A 23 -6.49 -15.03 -20.34
C ALA A 23 -5.11 -14.70 -20.95
N LYS A 24 -4.75 -15.35 -22.07
CA LYS A 24 -3.53 -15.02 -22.81
C LYS A 24 -3.58 -13.63 -23.44
N ARG A 25 -4.73 -13.25 -24.05
CA ARG A 25 -4.93 -11.91 -24.61
C ARG A 25 -4.88 -10.83 -23.53
N LEU A 26 -5.50 -11.07 -22.37
CA LEU A 26 -5.46 -10.15 -21.23
C LEU A 26 -4.01 -9.96 -20.72
N ALA A 27 -3.24 -11.04 -20.63
CA ALA A 27 -1.83 -10.99 -20.23
C ALA A 27 -0.94 -10.27 -21.26
N SER A 28 -1.20 -10.41 -22.56
CA SER A 28 -0.49 -9.66 -23.61
C SER A 28 -0.76 -8.16 -23.52
N HIS A 29 -2.03 -7.75 -23.34
CA HIS A 29 -2.37 -6.34 -23.16
C HIS A 29 -1.70 -5.73 -21.92
N ILE A 30 -1.66 -6.46 -20.80
CA ILE A 30 -0.96 -6.01 -19.58
C ILE A 30 0.54 -5.80 -19.83
N VAL A 31 1.18 -6.65 -20.64
CA VAL A 31 2.60 -6.49 -20.99
C VAL A 31 2.81 -5.21 -21.82
N GLU A 32 1.99 -4.99 -22.85
CA GLU A 32 2.05 -3.77 -23.66
C GLU A 32 1.83 -2.50 -22.83
N ASP A 33 0.84 -2.52 -21.92
CA ASP A 33 0.54 -1.42 -21.00
C ASP A 33 1.71 -1.12 -20.07
N ILE A 34 2.35 -2.16 -19.52
CA ILE A 34 3.51 -2.00 -18.63
C ILE A 34 4.72 -1.46 -19.39
N GLU A 35 5.00 -1.96 -20.59
CA GLU A 35 6.07 -1.44 -21.43
C GLU A 35 5.82 0.03 -21.83
N GLY A 36 4.59 0.34 -22.21
CA GLY A 36 4.14 1.71 -22.50
C GLY A 36 4.30 2.63 -21.29
N TYR A 37 3.91 2.15 -20.11
CA TYR A 37 4.06 2.86 -18.84
C TYR A 37 5.51 3.20 -18.52
N PHE A 38 6.44 2.24 -18.63
CA PHE A 38 7.86 2.50 -18.37
C PHE A 38 8.48 3.48 -19.39
N LYS A 39 8.07 3.39 -20.67
CA LYS A 39 8.47 4.37 -21.70
C LYS A 39 7.96 5.77 -21.36
N ALA A 40 6.70 5.90 -20.97
CA ALA A 40 6.09 7.15 -20.57
C ALA A 40 6.73 7.73 -19.29
N PHE A 41 7.02 6.87 -18.31
CA PHE A 41 7.69 7.23 -17.05
C PHE A 41 9.06 7.82 -17.33
N LYS A 42 9.88 7.13 -18.13
CA LYS A 42 11.20 7.60 -18.53
C LYS A 42 11.10 8.95 -19.25
N LYS A 43 10.22 9.06 -20.25
CA LYS A 43 10.02 10.30 -21.00
C LYS A 43 9.62 11.47 -20.11
N CYS A 44 8.69 11.25 -19.17
CA CYS A 44 8.23 12.28 -18.24
C CYS A 44 9.35 12.71 -17.28
N LYS A 45 10.08 11.73 -16.72
CA LYS A 45 11.21 11.97 -15.84
C LYS A 45 12.31 12.79 -16.53
N ASP A 46 12.69 12.40 -17.74
CA ASP A 46 13.75 13.05 -18.52
C ASP A 46 13.33 14.46 -18.96
N TYR A 47 12.11 14.63 -19.47
CA TYR A 47 11.60 15.92 -19.96
C TYR A 47 11.53 16.99 -18.87
N TRP A 48 11.07 16.63 -17.66
CA TRP A 48 10.94 17.55 -16.54
C TRP A 48 12.17 17.57 -15.61
N GLY A 49 13.24 16.83 -15.94
CA GLY A 49 14.46 16.75 -15.14
C GLY A 49 14.24 16.24 -13.70
N ILE A 50 13.24 15.36 -13.51
CA ILE A 50 12.82 14.91 -12.18
C ILE A 50 13.88 13.99 -11.58
N GLN A 51 14.40 14.33 -10.41
CA GLN A 51 15.42 13.52 -9.73
C GLN A 51 14.78 12.30 -9.06
N ASP A 52 15.53 11.21 -8.89
CA ASP A 52 15.00 9.98 -8.25
C ASP A 52 14.40 10.25 -6.87
N LYS A 53 15.03 11.15 -6.10
CA LYS A 53 14.57 11.55 -4.77
C LYS A 53 13.33 12.46 -4.80
N ASP A 54 12.93 12.96 -5.96
CA ASP A 54 11.70 13.75 -6.17
C ASP A 54 10.54 12.92 -6.72
N ILE A 55 10.71 11.60 -6.81
CA ILE A 55 9.67 10.66 -7.22
C ILE A 55 9.02 10.08 -5.96
N TYR A 56 7.74 10.39 -5.81
CA TYR A 56 6.90 9.98 -4.70
C TYR A 56 5.86 8.96 -5.16
N ASN A 57 5.50 8.07 -4.25
CA ASN A 57 4.40 7.15 -4.42
C ASN A 57 3.43 7.31 -3.25
N PHE A 58 2.12 7.43 -3.55
CA PHE A 58 1.07 7.45 -2.55
C PHE A 58 0.09 6.31 -2.76
N ASP A 59 -0.45 5.81 -1.64
CA ASP A 59 -1.43 4.73 -1.63
C ASP A 59 -2.13 4.64 -0.27
N GLU A 60 -3.22 3.88 -0.22
CA GLU A 60 -4.04 3.67 0.97
C GLU A 60 -3.91 2.26 1.52
N THR A 61 -3.96 2.11 2.85
CA THR A 61 -4.00 0.79 3.47
C THR A 61 -4.94 0.73 4.65
N GLY A 62 -5.74 -0.32 4.69
CA GLY A 62 -6.68 -0.58 5.79
C GLY A 62 -6.08 -1.43 6.90
N PHE A 63 -6.40 -1.04 8.15
CA PHE A 63 -6.19 -1.80 9.37
C PHE A 63 -7.54 -2.16 9.96
N GLN A 64 -7.81 -3.46 10.05
CA GLN A 64 -8.95 -3.96 10.82
C GLN A 64 -8.54 -4.05 12.28
N ILE A 65 -9.22 -3.30 13.13
CA ILE A 65 -9.12 -3.33 14.59
C ILE A 65 -10.43 -3.89 15.18
N GLY A 66 -10.39 -4.42 16.39
CA GLY A 66 -11.47 -5.21 16.99
C GLY A 66 -10.99 -6.59 17.42
N VAL A 67 -11.92 -7.52 17.60
CA VAL A 67 -11.65 -8.88 18.13
C VAL A 67 -10.51 -9.55 17.37
N SER A 68 -9.47 -9.95 18.10
CA SER A 68 -8.28 -10.59 17.56
C SER A 68 -8.61 -11.95 16.96
N SER A 69 -8.48 -12.10 15.65
CA SER A 69 -8.71 -13.38 14.97
C SER A 69 -7.61 -14.39 15.32
N GLY A 70 -8.05 -15.59 15.73
CA GLY A 70 -7.36 -16.88 15.66
C GLY A 70 -5.85 -16.86 15.45
N GLU A 71 -5.09 -16.99 16.54
CA GLU A 71 -3.67 -17.36 16.47
C GLU A 71 -3.51 -18.89 16.56
N MET A 72 -2.39 -19.39 16.04
CA MET A 72 -1.96 -20.77 16.29
C MET A 72 -1.53 -20.88 17.75
N VAL A 73 -2.35 -21.51 18.58
CA VAL A 73 -2.05 -21.74 19.99
C VAL A 73 -1.43 -23.12 20.14
N LEU A 74 -0.21 -23.20 20.68
CA LEU A 74 0.37 -24.47 21.12
C LEU A 74 -0.27 -24.83 22.45
N VAL A 75 -1.13 -25.84 22.44
CA VAL A 75 -1.78 -26.38 23.64
C VAL A 75 -1.30 -27.80 23.94
N PRO A 76 -1.24 -28.21 25.21
CA PRO A 76 -1.13 -29.61 25.60
C PRO A 76 -2.17 -30.49 24.87
N LYS A 77 -1.80 -31.75 24.56
CA LYS A 77 -2.60 -32.67 23.72
C LYS A 77 -4.02 -32.94 24.24
N ASP A 78 -4.24 -32.71 25.53
CA ASP A 78 -5.48 -32.90 26.28
C ASP A 78 -6.48 -31.74 26.17
N ILE A 79 -6.10 -30.61 25.58
CA ILE A 79 -7.03 -29.51 25.30
C ILE A 79 -7.75 -29.77 23.97
N LEU A 80 -9.05 -30.06 24.06
CA LEU A 80 -9.90 -30.47 22.92
C LEU A 80 -10.36 -29.31 22.03
N ALA A 81 -10.43 -28.08 22.54
CA ALA A 81 -10.78 -26.90 21.75
C ALA A 81 -10.26 -25.61 22.39
N VAL A 82 -9.82 -24.67 21.53
CA VAL A 82 -9.52 -23.28 21.90
C VAL A 82 -10.50 -22.40 21.13
N TYR A 83 -11.40 -21.73 21.86
CA TYR A 83 -12.38 -20.82 21.27
C TYR A 83 -11.78 -19.41 21.18
N THR A 84 -11.86 -18.79 20.01
CA THR A 84 -11.53 -17.37 19.83
C THR A 84 -12.83 -16.60 19.61
N ALA A 85 -12.86 -15.36 20.11
CA ALA A 85 -14.07 -14.54 20.12
C ALA A 85 -14.54 -14.15 18.71
N ASP A 86 -15.83 -13.81 18.63
CA ASP A 86 -16.65 -13.61 17.43
C ASP A 86 -16.16 -12.47 16.50
N PRO A 87 -16.00 -12.68 15.18
CA PRO A 87 -15.44 -11.71 14.22
C PRO A 87 -16.33 -10.53 13.80
N GLU A 88 -17.57 -10.38 14.30
CA GLU A 88 -18.57 -9.44 13.74
C GLU A 88 -18.32 -7.93 14.02
N ASN A 89 -17.44 -7.57 14.96
CA ASN A 89 -17.22 -6.17 15.37
C ASN A 89 -15.83 -5.64 14.99
N LYS A 90 -15.50 -5.63 13.69
CA LYS A 90 -14.21 -5.10 13.19
C LYS A 90 -14.37 -3.67 12.67
N GLU A 91 -13.73 -2.72 13.35
CA GLU A 91 -13.60 -1.36 12.87
C GLU A 91 -12.45 -1.25 11.85
N LEU A 92 -12.67 -0.53 10.74
CA LEU A 92 -11.65 -0.25 9.73
C LEU A 92 -11.06 1.15 9.96
N ILE A 93 -9.74 1.21 10.10
CA ILE A 93 -8.95 2.45 10.07
C ILE A 93 -8.10 2.41 8.80
N THR A 94 -8.22 3.43 7.94
CA THR A 94 -7.40 3.57 6.74
C THR A 94 -6.26 4.56 6.98
N SER A 95 -5.06 4.23 6.50
CA SER A 95 -3.92 5.14 6.45
C SER A 95 -3.57 5.43 5.00
N VAL A 96 -3.51 6.71 4.63
CA VAL A 96 -2.94 7.19 3.36
C VAL A 96 -1.49 7.53 3.62
N GLU A 97 -0.60 6.84 2.93
CA GLU A 97 0.84 6.92 3.13
C GLU A 97 1.52 7.46 1.88
N THR A 98 2.65 8.16 2.04
CA THR A 98 3.43 8.64 0.90
C THR A 98 4.92 8.53 1.18
N ILE A 99 5.65 7.96 0.22
CA ILE A 99 7.10 7.75 0.32
C ILE A 99 7.80 8.23 -0.94
N ASN A 100 9.07 8.61 -0.83
CA ASN A 100 9.95 8.72 -2.00
C ASN A 100 11.06 7.65 -1.99
N TYR A 101 11.75 7.55 -3.11
CA TYR A 101 12.94 6.71 -3.26
C TYR A 101 14.06 7.08 -2.27
N GLY A 102 14.19 8.36 -1.94
CA GLY A 102 15.21 8.90 -1.03
C GLY A 102 15.09 8.45 0.42
N GLY A 103 14.02 7.72 0.79
CA GLY A 103 13.76 7.31 2.17
C GLY A 103 13.01 8.36 3.00
N ARG A 104 12.48 9.41 2.37
CA ARG A 104 11.56 10.35 3.01
C ARG A 104 10.14 9.78 2.99
N LYS A 105 9.39 10.15 4.02
CA LYS A 105 7.94 9.94 4.14
C LYS A 105 7.24 11.29 4.28
N VAL A 106 5.98 11.35 3.85
CA VAL A 106 5.05 12.42 4.26
C VAL A 106 4.29 11.91 5.48
N PRO A 107 3.97 12.77 6.47
CA PRO A 107 3.09 12.39 7.57
C PRO A 107 1.76 11.80 7.03
N PRO A 108 1.28 10.67 7.56
CA PRO A 108 0.11 10.00 7.00
C PRO A 108 -1.18 10.78 7.22
N ILE A 109 -2.18 10.47 6.40
CA ILE A 109 -3.57 10.84 6.65
C ILE A 109 -4.30 9.61 7.19
N ILE A 110 -4.85 9.69 8.40
CA ILE A 110 -5.61 8.59 9.01
C ILE A 110 -7.10 8.87 8.90
N ILE A 111 -7.83 7.92 8.32
CA ILE A 111 -9.26 7.99 8.06
C ILE A 111 -9.97 6.90 8.86
N PHE A 112 -10.98 7.27 9.65
CA PHE A 112 -11.83 6.32 10.39
C PHE A 112 -13.23 6.86 10.62
N ALA A 113 -14.17 5.98 10.97
CA ALA A 113 -15.56 6.33 11.20
C ALA A 113 -15.78 6.96 12.59
N GLY A 114 -16.55 8.06 12.66
CA GLY A 114 -16.98 8.66 13.94
C GLY A 114 -17.27 10.15 13.85
N ALA A 115 -18.31 10.61 14.56
CA ALA A 115 -18.72 12.02 14.55
C ALA A 115 -17.72 12.94 15.27
N TYR A 116 -17.02 12.43 16.29
CA TYR A 116 -16.11 13.20 17.14
C TYR A 116 -14.76 12.50 17.31
N HIS A 117 -13.68 13.26 17.17
CA HIS A 117 -12.36 12.82 17.62
C HIS A 117 -12.26 13.02 19.13
N LEU A 118 -12.27 11.92 19.89
CA LEU A 118 -12.15 12.00 21.34
C LEU A 118 -10.72 12.36 21.72
N ARG A 119 -10.54 13.36 22.60
CA ARG A 119 -9.21 13.79 23.11
C ARG A 119 -8.34 12.62 23.58
N ARG A 120 -8.94 11.54 24.12
CA ARG A 120 -8.24 10.35 24.58
C ARG A 120 -7.40 9.65 23.50
N TYR A 121 -7.78 9.79 22.22
CA TYR A 121 -7.05 9.19 21.10
C TYR A 121 -5.69 9.86 20.84
N PHE A 122 -5.50 11.08 21.32
CA PHE A 122 -4.29 11.88 21.05
C PHE A 122 -3.45 12.14 22.30
N LYS A 123 -3.81 11.55 23.45
CA LYS A 123 -2.99 11.57 24.67
C LYS A 123 -1.93 10.46 24.61
N ASN A 124 -1.08 10.50 23.60
CA ASN A 124 -0.05 9.49 23.33
C ASN A 124 1.09 10.11 22.50
N ASN A 125 2.05 9.28 22.10
CA ASN A 125 3.25 9.69 21.36
C ASN A 125 3.01 9.74 19.83
N LEU A 126 1.80 10.07 19.39
CA LEU A 126 1.52 10.29 17.98
C LEU A 126 2.25 11.53 17.47
N ASP A 127 2.76 11.45 16.26
CA ASP A 127 3.31 12.60 15.55
C ASP A 127 2.21 13.66 15.32
N GLY A 128 2.49 14.90 15.72
CA GLY A 128 1.55 16.03 15.62
C GLY A 128 1.25 16.44 14.18
N ASP A 129 2.08 16.00 13.23
CA ASP A 129 1.90 16.26 11.80
C ASP A 129 0.93 15.28 11.12
N ILE A 130 0.44 14.24 11.82
CA ILE A 130 -0.56 13.30 11.31
C ILE A 130 -1.89 14.03 11.09
N LEU A 131 -2.43 13.92 9.88
CA LEU A 131 -3.73 14.50 9.56
C LEU A 131 -4.82 13.46 9.80
N PHE A 132 -5.88 13.85 10.51
CA PHE A 132 -7.03 12.99 10.77
C PHE A 132 -8.22 13.42 9.91
N ALA A 133 -8.80 12.47 9.20
CA ALA A 133 -9.99 12.65 8.39
C ALA A 133 -11.08 11.63 8.76
N ARG A 134 -12.31 11.86 8.32
CA ARG A 134 -13.49 11.04 8.66
C ARG A 134 -14.11 10.45 7.40
N SER A 135 -14.57 9.20 7.49
CA SER A 135 -15.23 8.51 6.36
C SER A 135 -16.69 8.92 6.15
N SER A 136 -17.41 9.37 7.19
CA SER A 136 -18.85 9.69 7.14
C SER A 136 -19.19 11.17 7.01
N SER A 137 -18.20 12.06 7.05
CA SER A 137 -18.46 13.50 6.93
C SER A 137 -18.34 13.92 5.49
N GLY A 138 -19.37 14.59 4.93
CA GLY A 138 -19.57 15.10 3.56
C GLY A 138 -18.39 15.77 2.80
N TYR A 139 -17.21 15.17 2.85
CA TYR A 139 -16.11 15.33 1.92
C TYR A 139 -16.41 14.37 0.77
N SER A 140 -16.62 14.92 -0.42
CA SER A 140 -16.45 14.12 -1.62
C SER A 140 -15.01 13.60 -1.66
N ASN A 141 -14.79 12.44 -2.30
CA ASN A 141 -13.44 11.92 -2.56
C ASN A 141 -12.51 13.02 -3.13
N ASP A 142 -13.07 13.91 -3.93
CA ASP A 142 -12.39 15.06 -4.55
C ASP A 142 -11.81 16.04 -3.51
N LYS A 143 -12.60 16.42 -2.50
CA LYS A 143 -12.13 17.33 -1.43
C LYS A 143 -11.04 16.68 -0.58
N LEU A 144 -11.10 15.37 -0.38
CA LEU A 144 -10.04 14.62 0.31
C LEU A 144 -8.77 14.59 -0.53
N GLY A 145 -8.89 14.40 -1.85
CA GLY A 145 -7.78 14.43 -2.80
C GLY A 145 -7.06 15.77 -2.84
N LEU A 146 -7.79 16.90 -2.85
CA LEU A 146 -7.18 18.23 -2.82
C LEU A 146 -6.46 18.49 -1.49
N LYS A 147 -7.10 18.16 -0.35
CA LYS A 147 -6.45 18.26 0.97
C LYS A 147 -5.19 17.41 1.07
N TYR A 148 -5.22 16.23 0.46
CA TYR A 148 -4.04 15.39 0.36
C TYR A 148 -2.92 16.08 -0.43
N LEU A 149 -3.23 16.73 -1.57
CA LEU A 149 -2.23 17.47 -2.34
C LEU A 149 -1.65 18.67 -1.60
N GLU A 150 -2.48 19.43 -0.88
CA GLU A 150 -2.03 20.54 -0.03
C GLU A 150 -1.04 20.04 1.03
N HIS A 151 -1.40 18.95 1.70
CA HIS A 151 -0.56 18.29 2.71
C HIS A 151 0.74 17.76 2.09
N PHE A 152 0.66 17.04 0.97
CA PHE A 152 1.81 16.56 0.21
C PHE A 152 2.75 17.71 -0.16
N ASN A 153 2.21 18.80 -0.71
CA ASN A 153 3.00 19.94 -1.13
C ASN A 153 3.71 20.60 0.07
N ARG A 154 2.98 20.83 1.17
CA ARG A 154 3.51 21.40 2.41
C ARG A 154 4.76 20.67 2.92
N TYR A 155 4.76 19.34 2.86
CA TYR A 155 5.87 18.54 3.41
C TYR A 155 7.00 18.22 2.43
N THR A 156 6.80 18.45 1.12
CA THR A 156 7.76 18.05 0.09
C THR A 156 8.37 19.22 -0.70
N GLN A 157 7.72 20.38 -0.79
CA GLN A 157 8.15 21.49 -1.65
C GLN A 157 9.55 21.99 -1.29
N SER A 158 9.79 22.30 -0.01
CA SER A 158 11.08 22.78 0.48
C SER A 158 12.19 21.72 0.49
N LYS A 159 11.85 20.46 0.22
CA LYS A 159 12.77 19.32 0.25
C LYS A 159 13.08 18.77 -1.13
N SER A 160 12.52 19.38 -2.17
CA SER A 160 12.73 18.95 -3.54
C SER A 160 14.16 19.25 -3.98
N ILE A 161 14.75 18.36 -4.79
CA ILE A 161 16.11 18.55 -5.33
C ILE A 161 16.03 19.22 -6.70
N GLY A 162 15.15 18.72 -7.56
CA GLY A 162 14.83 19.32 -8.85
C GLY A 162 13.70 20.35 -8.76
N GLN A 163 13.32 20.88 -9.92
CA GLN A 163 12.21 21.82 -10.04
C GLN A 163 10.83 21.13 -9.94
N TYR A 164 10.74 19.89 -10.42
CA TYR A 164 9.50 19.13 -10.47
C TYR A 164 9.56 17.88 -9.59
N ARG A 165 8.43 17.55 -8.97
CA ARG A 165 8.19 16.29 -8.24
C ARG A 165 7.24 15.41 -9.02
N MET A 166 7.47 14.10 -9.06
CA MET A 166 6.50 13.15 -9.62
C MET A 166 5.70 12.51 -8.49
N LEU A 167 4.39 12.37 -8.67
CA LEU A 167 3.50 11.70 -7.75
C LEU A 167 2.86 10.50 -8.45
N ILE A 168 3.25 9.30 -8.05
CA ILE A 168 2.75 8.02 -8.59
C ILE A 168 1.60 7.51 -7.73
N PHE A 169 0.51 7.09 -8.36
CA PHE A 169 -0.70 6.64 -7.67
C PHE A 169 -1.54 5.69 -8.51
N ASP A 170 -2.41 4.92 -7.85
CA ASP A 170 -3.34 4.05 -8.56
C ASP A 170 -4.59 4.81 -9.03
N GLY A 171 -5.20 4.35 -10.12
CA GLY A 171 -6.38 5.02 -10.67
C GLY A 171 -7.67 4.80 -9.88
N HIS A 172 -7.62 4.13 -8.74
CA HIS A 172 -8.82 3.66 -8.07
C HIS A 172 -9.44 4.78 -7.23
N GLY A 173 -10.48 5.43 -7.75
CA GLY A 173 -11.33 6.33 -6.97
C GLY A 173 -10.87 7.80 -6.88
N SER A 174 -9.73 8.16 -7.46
CA SER A 174 -9.36 9.56 -7.67
C SER A 174 -10.08 10.08 -8.92
N HIS A 175 -11.20 10.79 -8.74
CA HIS A 175 -11.66 11.71 -9.78
C HIS A 175 -10.55 12.75 -9.95
N LEU A 176 -9.75 12.61 -11.00
CA LEU A 176 -8.76 13.61 -11.43
C LEU A 176 -9.51 14.88 -11.86
N THR A 177 -10.07 15.58 -10.88
CA THR A 177 -10.81 16.81 -11.12
C THR A 177 -9.86 17.84 -11.70
N GLN A 178 -10.43 18.82 -12.41
CA GLN A 178 -9.66 19.93 -12.94
C GLN A 178 -8.87 20.62 -11.82
N GLU A 179 -9.48 20.82 -10.66
CA GLU A 179 -8.86 21.41 -9.47
C GLU A 179 -7.63 20.64 -8.99
N PHE A 180 -7.69 19.30 -8.99
CA PHE A 180 -6.56 18.45 -8.62
C PHE A 180 -5.38 18.64 -9.58
N LEU A 181 -5.67 18.65 -10.88
CA LEU A 181 -4.65 18.83 -11.92
C LEU A 181 -4.07 20.24 -11.87
N ASP A 182 -4.91 21.27 -11.74
CA ASP A 182 -4.49 22.67 -11.64
C ASP A 182 -3.55 22.89 -10.46
N PHE A 183 -3.90 22.34 -9.29
CA PHE A 183 -3.03 22.39 -8.12
C PHE A 183 -1.69 21.72 -8.40
N CYS A 184 -1.70 20.53 -9.03
CA CYS A 184 -0.46 19.85 -9.41
C CYS A 184 0.42 20.73 -10.32
N TRP A 185 -0.17 21.34 -11.35
CA TRP A 185 0.55 22.21 -12.28
C TRP A 185 1.14 23.44 -11.58
N GLN A 186 0.34 24.16 -10.79
CA GLN A 186 0.76 25.36 -10.06
C GLN A 186 1.92 25.09 -9.09
N HIS A 187 1.98 23.89 -8.52
CA HIS A 187 3.00 23.50 -7.55
C HIS A 187 4.13 22.63 -8.11
N HIS A 188 4.28 22.55 -9.44
CA HIS A 188 5.33 21.76 -10.09
C HIS A 188 5.30 20.27 -9.68
N ILE A 189 4.10 19.70 -9.60
CA ILE A 189 3.84 18.29 -9.31
C ILE A 189 3.35 17.61 -10.60
N ARG A 190 3.94 16.46 -10.92
CA ARG A 190 3.57 15.61 -12.05
C ARG A 190 2.78 14.40 -11.55
N PRO A 191 1.44 14.41 -11.64
CA PRO A 191 0.66 13.23 -11.38
C PRO A 191 0.99 12.16 -12.44
N PHE A 192 1.25 10.94 -12.00
CA PHE A 192 1.64 9.82 -12.84
C PHE A 192 0.88 8.56 -12.44
N GLN A 193 -0.19 8.28 -13.18
CA GLN A 193 -1.14 7.21 -12.84
C GLN A 193 -0.61 5.83 -13.25
N LEU A 194 -0.81 4.83 -12.40
CA LEU A 194 -0.52 3.44 -12.71
C LEU A 194 -1.51 2.87 -13.74
N PRO A 195 -1.08 1.94 -14.62
CA PRO A 195 -1.99 1.20 -15.49
C PRO A 195 -3.00 0.40 -14.67
N ALA A 196 -4.20 0.22 -15.22
CA ALA A 196 -5.27 -0.51 -14.54
C ALA A 196 -4.82 -1.92 -14.14
N HIS A 197 -5.24 -2.37 -12.96
CA HIS A 197 -4.96 -3.71 -12.42
C HIS A 197 -3.47 -4.04 -12.21
N THR A 198 -2.57 -3.05 -12.20
CA THR A 198 -1.11 -3.28 -12.02
C THR A 198 -0.57 -2.88 -10.64
N THR A 199 -1.42 -2.47 -9.70
CA THR A 199 -0.99 -1.99 -8.36
C THR A 199 -0.05 -3.00 -7.67
N HIS A 200 -0.42 -4.27 -7.64
CA HIS A 200 0.39 -5.36 -7.08
C HIS A 200 1.77 -5.59 -7.75
N LEU A 201 2.07 -4.91 -8.87
CA LEU A 201 3.32 -5.02 -9.62
C LEU A 201 4.12 -3.72 -9.60
N LEU A 202 3.44 -2.59 -9.76
CA LEU A 202 4.05 -1.29 -10.05
C LEU A 202 3.94 -0.28 -8.90
N GLN A 203 3.17 -0.56 -7.85
CA GLN A 203 2.97 0.34 -6.71
C GLN A 203 4.00 0.05 -5.59
N PRO A 204 5.00 0.93 -5.35
CA PRO A 204 6.01 0.69 -4.33
C PRO A 204 5.45 0.40 -2.93
N LEU A 205 4.44 1.15 -2.50
CA LEU A 205 3.82 0.97 -1.19
C LEU A 205 3.26 -0.44 -1.02
N ASP A 206 2.49 -0.94 -1.97
CA ASP A 206 1.97 -2.31 -1.96
C ASP A 206 3.05 -3.39 -2.07
N VAL A 207 3.98 -3.24 -3.03
CA VAL A 207 4.98 -4.27 -3.35
C VAL A 207 6.02 -4.46 -2.24
N GLY A 208 6.28 -3.43 -1.43
CA GLY A 208 7.37 -3.47 -0.45
C GLY A 208 7.03 -2.99 0.95
N VAL A 209 6.24 -1.91 1.10
CA VAL A 209 6.17 -1.18 2.37
C VAL A 209 5.01 -1.65 3.24
N PHE A 210 3.82 -1.80 2.68
CA PHE A 210 2.63 -2.20 3.41
C PHE A 210 2.73 -3.62 3.99
N GLN A 211 3.46 -4.51 3.34
CA GLN A 211 3.76 -5.83 3.92
C GLN A 211 4.53 -5.69 5.24
N SER A 212 5.57 -4.85 5.28
CA SER A 212 6.35 -4.58 6.49
C SER A 212 5.51 -3.86 7.55
N LEU A 213 4.69 -2.88 7.13
CA LEU A 213 3.80 -2.14 8.02
C LEU A 213 2.80 -3.06 8.71
N LYS A 214 2.09 -3.90 7.94
CA LYS A 214 1.12 -4.88 8.46
C LYS A 214 1.79 -5.93 9.35
N HIS A 215 3.01 -6.35 9.03
CA HIS A 215 3.78 -7.25 9.89
C HIS A 215 4.09 -6.61 11.26
N ASN A 216 4.59 -5.37 11.26
CA ASN A 216 4.90 -4.66 12.50
C ASN A 216 3.64 -4.36 13.33
N PHE A 217 2.53 -4.01 12.68
CA PHE A 217 1.22 -3.85 13.32
C PHE A 217 0.79 -5.16 14.01
N LYS A 218 0.80 -6.30 13.31
CA LYS A 218 0.48 -7.61 13.89
C LYS A 218 1.36 -7.96 15.10
N LYS A 219 2.64 -7.55 15.08
CA LYS A 219 3.55 -7.75 16.22
C LYS A 219 3.14 -6.91 17.44
N GLU A 220 2.67 -5.68 17.26
CA GLU A 220 2.17 -4.87 18.37
C GLU A 220 0.84 -5.42 18.91
N VAL A 221 -0.07 -5.88 18.04
CA VAL A 221 -1.31 -6.56 18.45
C VAL A 221 -1.01 -7.79 19.30
N ARG A 222 -0.09 -8.65 18.87
CA ARG A 222 0.35 -9.84 19.64
C ARG A 222 0.86 -9.50 21.04
N LYS A 223 1.60 -8.42 21.19
CA LYS A 223 2.08 -7.98 22.51
C LYS A 223 0.91 -7.60 23.41
N GLN A 224 -0.09 -6.89 22.89
CA GLN A 224 -1.27 -6.53 23.67
C GLN A 224 -2.04 -7.78 24.11
N VAL A 225 -2.25 -8.74 23.19
CA VAL A 225 -2.89 -10.02 23.50
C VAL A 225 -2.11 -10.80 24.56
N PHE A 226 -0.77 -10.86 24.43
CA PHE A 226 0.10 -11.50 25.44
C PHE A 226 0.00 -10.84 26.82
N MET A 227 -0.24 -9.52 26.88
CA MET A 227 -0.47 -8.78 28.12
C MET A 227 -1.90 -8.91 28.66
N GLY A 228 -2.75 -9.73 28.02
CA GLY A 228 -4.11 -10.01 28.47
C GLY A 228 -5.21 -9.16 27.80
N ALA A 229 -4.88 -8.37 26.77
CA ALA A 229 -5.90 -7.64 26.01
C ALA A 229 -6.79 -8.63 25.25
N LYS A 230 -8.10 -8.55 25.51
CA LYS A 230 -9.11 -9.38 24.81
C LYS A 230 -9.52 -8.80 23.45
N GLU A 231 -9.31 -7.49 23.28
CA GLU A 231 -9.66 -6.75 22.07
C GLU A 231 -8.69 -5.59 21.90
N ILE A 232 -8.49 -5.16 20.65
CA ILE A 232 -7.74 -3.95 20.32
C ILE A 232 -8.73 -2.84 20.00
N SER A 233 -8.87 -1.88 20.92
CA SER A 233 -9.68 -0.70 20.67
C SER A 233 -8.96 0.32 19.78
N ARG A 234 -9.69 1.30 19.28
CA ARG A 234 -9.13 2.46 18.57
C ARG A 234 -8.10 3.22 19.41
N THR A 235 -8.31 3.32 20.73
CA THR A 235 -7.36 3.98 21.63
C THR A 235 -6.04 3.21 21.68
N ASP A 236 -6.10 1.88 21.72
CA ASP A 236 -4.92 1.03 21.71
C ASP A 236 -4.17 1.15 20.39
N PHE A 237 -4.90 1.09 19.26
CA PHE A 237 -4.32 1.30 17.94
C PHE A 237 -3.48 2.57 17.87
N PHE A 238 -4.05 3.71 18.29
CA PHE A 238 -3.35 4.99 18.29
C PHE A 238 -2.19 5.04 19.28
N ALA A 239 -2.31 4.38 20.44
CA ALA A 239 -1.25 4.31 21.43
C ALA A 239 0.02 3.59 20.91
N PHE A 240 -0.13 2.66 19.95
CA PHE A 240 0.99 1.95 19.37
C PHE A 240 1.26 2.24 17.88
N PHE A 241 0.45 3.09 17.24
CA PHE A 241 0.57 3.48 15.84
C PHE A 241 1.99 3.94 15.50
N GLN A 242 2.49 4.93 16.24
CA GLN A 242 3.82 5.49 16.02
C GLN A 242 4.92 4.41 16.07
N ARG A 243 4.78 3.42 16.95
CA ARG A 243 5.80 2.38 17.16
C ARG A 243 5.96 1.46 15.95
N PHE A 244 4.86 1.01 15.34
CA PHE A 244 4.96 0.16 14.16
C PHE A 244 5.21 1.00 12.89
N HIS A 245 4.68 2.22 12.83
CA HIS A 245 4.90 3.15 11.71
C HIS A 245 6.38 3.49 11.60
N ASP A 246 7.01 3.92 12.70
CA ASP A 246 8.42 4.29 12.72
C ASP A 246 9.35 3.13 12.33
N LYS A 247 9.06 1.91 12.80
CA LYS A 247 9.84 0.72 12.42
C LYS A 247 9.83 0.46 10.92
N THR A 248 8.76 0.81 10.23
CA THR A 248 8.63 0.64 8.78
C THR A 248 9.21 1.84 8.03
N PHE A 249 8.83 3.07 8.37
CA PHE A 249 9.13 4.23 7.54
C PHE A 249 10.42 4.99 7.91
N LYS A 250 11.01 4.75 9.10
CA LYS A 250 12.34 5.32 9.43
C LYS A 250 13.49 4.55 8.79
N ASN A 251 13.24 3.44 8.10
CA ASN A 251 14.27 2.64 7.43
C ASN A 251 14.30 2.94 5.91
N PRO A 252 15.26 3.75 5.42
CA PRO A 252 15.35 4.09 3.99
C PRO A 252 15.54 2.88 3.07
N ARG A 253 16.03 1.74 3.60
CA ARG A 253 16.23 0.52 2.82
C ARG A 253 14.90 -0.08 2.38
N ILE A 254 13.83 0.07 3.17
CA ILE A 254 12.49 -0.42 2.82
C ILE A 254 11.97 0.34 1.59
N HIS A 255 12.13 1.67 1.59
CA HIS A 255 11.69 2.53 0.49
C HIS A 255 12.45 2.21 -0.79
N LYS A 256 13.79 2.22 -0.74
CA LYS A 256 14.64 1.89 -1.90
C LYS A 256 14.35 0.49 -2.43
N SER A 257 14.14 -0.49 -1.54
CA SER A 257 13.79 -1.84 -1.96
C SER A 257 12.42 -1.91 -2.63
N ALA A 258 11.43 -1.13 -2.17
CA ALA A 258 10.11 -1.07 -2.78
C ALA A 258 10.18 -0.57 -4.24
N PHE A 259 10.81 0.59 -4.45
CA PHE A 259 11.01 1.15 -5.79
C PHE A 259 11.82 0.24 -6.72
N ARG A 260 12.87 -0.42 -6.20
CA ARG A 260 13.65 -1.39 -6.97
C ARG A 260 12.81 -2.58 -7.42
N LYS A 261 11.98 -3.13 -6.53
CA LYS A 261 11.11 -4.28 -6.84
C LYS A 261 10.04 -3.96 -7.89
N THR A 262 9.65 -2.70 -8.01
CA THR A 262 8.72 -2.20 -9.05
C THR A 262 9.42 -1.84 -10.36
N GLY A 263 10.75 -1.92 -10.45
CA GLY A 263 11.49 -1.57 -11.66
C GLY A 263 11.47 -0.07 -12.01
N LEU A 264 10.98 0.80 -11.12
CA LEU A 264 10.93 2.24 -11.35
C LEU A 264 12.31 2.88 -11.15
N ILE A 265 13.01 2.49 -10.09
CA ILE A 265 14.32 3.06 -9.71
C ILE A 265 15.25 1.96 -9.14
N PRO A 266 16.35 1.61 -9.82
CA PRO A 266 16.68 2.03 -11.19
C PRO A 266 15.59 1.56 -12.17
N LEU A 267 15.50 2.25 -13.31
CA LEU A 267 14.52 1.92 -14.35
C LEU A 267 14.88 0.56 -14.96
N ASP A 268 14.10 -0.46 -14.63
CA ASP A 268 14.25 -1.83 -15.11
C ASP A 268 12.88 -2.50 -15.26
N PRO A 269 12.25 -2.40 -16.45
CA PRO A 269 10.98 -3.06 -16.74
C PRO A 269 11.02 -4.59 -16.56
N GLN A 270 12.19 -5.23 -16.72
CA GLN A 270 12.30 -6.69 -16.63
C GLN A 270 12.00 -7.22 -15.23
N GLN A 271 12.22 -6.42 -14.17
CA GLN A 271 11.83 -6.78 -12.79
C GLN A 271 10.35 -7.15 -12.67
N VAL A 272 9.52 -6.53 -13.51
CA VAL A 272 8.06 -6.71 -13.49
C VAL A 272 7.64 -7.71 -14.57
N LEU A 273 8.18 -7.59 -15.77
CA LEU A 273 7.83 -8.45 -16.90
C LEU A 273 8.18 -9.93 -16.65
N LEU A 274 9.28 -10.21 -15.94
CA LEU A 274 9.64 -11.59 -15.58
C LEU A 274 8.60 -12.24 -14.66
N LYS A 275 8.05 -11.49 -13.69
CA LYS A 275 7.01 -11.98 -12.79
C LYS A 275 5.75 -12.36 -13.56
N LEU A 276 5.40 -11.61 -14.61
CA LEU A 276 4.25 -11.92 -15.46
C LEU A 276 4.43 -13.20 -16.28
N LYS A 277 5.66 -13.48 -16.73
CA LYS A 277 5.97 -14.72 -17.48
C LYS A 277 5.82 -15.98 -16.63
N GLU A 278 6.03 -15.90 -15.31
CA GLU A 278 5.79 -17.02 -14.39
C GLU A 278 4.29 -17.36 -14.25
N TYR A 279 3.39 -16.41 -14.57
CA TYR A 279 1.94 -16.62 -14.59
C TYR A 279 1.38 -17.02 -15.97
N GLN A 280 2.16 -16.92 -17.05
CA GLN A 280 1.80 -17.35 -18.42
C GLN A 280 1.89 -18.87 -18.60
#